data_AF-A0AA51DUS0-F1
#
_entry.id   AF-A0AA51DUS0-F1
#
_cell.length_a   1.000
_cell.length_b   1.000
_cell.length_c   1.000
_cell.angle_alpha   90.00
_cell.angle_beta   90.00
_cell.angle_gamma   90.00
#
_symmetry.space_group_name_H-M   'P 1'
#
loop_
_entity.id
_entity.type
_entity.pdbx_description
1 polymer ?
#
loop_
_entity_poly.entity_id
_entity_poly.type
_entity_poly.pdbx_seq_one_letter_code
_entity_poly.pdbx_strand_id
1 'polypeptide(L)'
;MKESTDIMKEITPIFNNPENYAKIEEYLYMNSNLPGPRGNLTLADKFAGFFKTASVRQELIDYLFLWANISEETAPVNDPIEYLPFCAILALGAHYYYAEDNTKLKIMEQLKKAMSDKRWRIREAVAMGFQYIAEMDFEPVRFYFTRWYTDSNYLEKRTFLAALAHPPILKDKDIVRFSLNMSDAILKELISSGDENRKTEEFSVLSKGLQYCLSVFAAELPEEGFQLLKNYADYKDKAINKIIKANLLKTRLTKKYPQRVKEILEVINE
;
A
#
# COMPACT_ATOMS: atom_id res chain seq x y z
N MET A 1 -7.77 -1.29 27.67
CA MET A 1 -7.76 -1.83 26.30
C MET A 1 -7.04 -3.17 26.36
N LYS A 2 -7.67 -4.27 25.93
CA LYS A 2 -7.02 -5.59 25.92
C LYS A 2 -5.83 -5.56 24.96
N GLU A 3 -4.76 -6.30 25.25
CA GLU A 3 -3.66 -6.41 24.30
C GLU A 3 -4.12 -7.14 23.04
N SER A 4 -3.61 -6.77 21.87
CA SER A 4 -3.98 -7.43 20.59
C SER A 4 -3.71 -8.93 20.61
N THR A 5 -2.74 -9.40 21.42
CA THR A 5 -2.48 -10.83 21.64
C THR A 5 -3.66 -11.52 22.33
N ASP A 6 -4.24 -10.88 23.34
CA ASP A 6 -5.32 -11.48 24.13
C ASP A 6 -6.62 -11.50 23.34
N ILE A 7 -6.88 -10.47 22.53
CA ILE A 7 -8.01 -10.46 21.59
C ILE A 7 -7.90 -11.64 20.62
N MET A 8 -6.72 -11.88 20.03
CA MET A 8 -6.53 -13.01 19.12
C MET A 8 -6.73 -14.36 19.81
N LYS A 9 -6.32 -14.52 21.07
CA LYS A 9 -6.60 -15.74 21.86
C LYS A 9 -8.10 -15.97 22.07
N GLU A 10 -8.90 -14.91 22.16
CA GLU A 10 -10.35 -15.00 22.30
C GLU A 10 -11.06 -15.33 20.98
N ILE A 11 -10.61 -14.79 19.84
CA ILE A 11 -11.29 -14.99 18.55
C ILE A 11 -10.78 -16.19 17.74
N THR A 12 -9.51 -16.60 17.87
CA THR A 12 -8.96 -17.74 17.09
C THR A 12 -9.74 -19.05 17.31
N PRO A 13 -10.14 -19.42 18.55
CA PRO A 13 -10.88 -20.66 18.79
C PRO A 13 -12.24 -20.71 18.09
N ILE A 14 -12.84 -19.56 17.77
CA ILE A 14 -14.18 -19.46 17.17
C ILE A 14 -14.15 -19.32 15.65
N PHE A 15 -12.99 -19.20 15.01
CA PHE A 15 -12.84 -19.08 13.55
C PHE A 15 -13.39 -20.27 12.76
N ASN A 16 -13.46 -21.45 13.41
CA ASN A 16 -13.95 -22.67 12.78
C ASN A 16 -15.47 -22.86 12.88
N ASN A 17 -16.20 -21.96 13.55
CA ASN A 17 -17.66 -22.04 13.68
C ASN A 17 -18.32 -20.77 13.09
N PRO A 18 -19.00 -20.89 11.92
CA PRO A 18 -19.70 -19.78 11.26
C PRO A 18 -20.70 -19.02 12.14
N GLU A 19 -21.34 -19.67 13.11
CA GLU A 19 -22.27 -19.02 14.04
C GLU A 19 -21.61 -17.92 14.88
N ASN A 20 -20.28 -17.94 15.00
CA ASN A 20 -19.52 -16.98 15.78
C ASN A 20 -18.92 -15.84 14.94
N TYR A 21 -19.16 -15.75 13.63
CA TYR A 21 -18.50 -14.73 12.81
C TYR A 21 -18.91 -13.30 13.18
N ALA A 22 -20.19 -13.07 13.53
CA ALA A 22 -20.64 -11.80 14.08
C ALA A 22 -19.91 -11.40 15.37
N LYS A 23 -19.53 -12.38 16.20
CA LYS A 23 -18.74 -12.12 17.41
C LYS A 23 -17.31 -11.69 17.06
N ILE A 24 -16.71 -12.28 16.02
CA ILE A 24 -15.40 -11.85 15.52
C ILE A 24 -15.46 -10.38 15.06
N GLU A 25 -16.51 -9.99 14.33
CA GLU A 25 -16.73 -8.59 13.91
C GLU A 25 -16.73 -7.65 15.12
N GLU A 26 -17.54 -7.97 16.13
CA GLU A 26 -17.65 -7.20 17.36
C GLU A 26 -16.30 -6.99 18.03
N TYR A 27 -15.51 -8.06 18.16
CA TYR A 27 -14.15 -7.95 18.71
C TYR A 27 -13.25 -7.06 17.88
N LEU A 28 -13.30 -7.14 16.55
CA LEU A 28 -12.45 -6.33 15.68
C LEU A 28 -12.80 -4.84 15.79
N TYR A 29 -14.05 -4.45 15.56
CA TYR A 29 -14.39 -3.01 15.54
C TYR A 29 -14.34 -2.38 16.95
N MET A 30 -14.67 -3.12 18.02
CA MET A 30 -14.56 -2.61 19.40
C MET A 30 -13.11 -2.38 19.84
N ASN A 31 -12.14 -3.03 19.18
CA ASN A 31 -10.71 -2.89 19.47
C ASN A 31 -9.94 -2.23 18.31
N SER A 32 -10.65 -1.50 17.44
CA SER A 32 -10.11 -0.85 16.25
C SER A 32 -9.24 0.38 16.54
N ASN A 33 -9.37 0.98 17.73
CA ASN A 33 -8.87 2.31 18.09
C ASN A 33 -9.53 3.48 17.34
N LEU A 34 -10.62 3.24 16.60
CA LEU A 34 -11.36 4.28 15.89
C LEU A 34 -12.45 4.91 16.79
N PRO A 35 -12.76 6.22 16.64
CA PRO A 35 -12.32 7.17 15.61
C PRO A 35 -10.92 7.81 15.83
N GLY A 36 -10.02 7.19 16.59
CA GLY A 36 -8.66 7.68 16.80
C GLY A 36 -7.79 7.81 15.52
N PRO A 37 -6.69 8.57 15.61
CA PRO A 37 -5.85 8.91 14.46
C PRO A 37 -5.12 7.71 13.83
N ARG A 38 -5.06 6.57 14.53
CA ARG A 38 -4.45 5.33 14.06
C ARG A 38 -5.36 4.16 14.40
N GLY A 39 -5.66 3.33 13.39
CA GLY A 39 -6.27 2.03 13.63
C GLY A 39 -5.30 1.08 14.36
N ASN A 40 -5.82 0.01 14.94
CA ASN A 40 -5.03 -0.98 15.66
C ASN A 40 -4.24 -1.90 14.70
N LEU A 41 -3.18 -1.38 14.06
CA LEU A 41 -2.39 -2.14 13.07
C LEU A 41 -1.85 -3.47 13.62
N THR A 42 -1.50 -3.53 14.91
CA THR A 42 -1.04 -4.76 15.55
C THR A 42 -2.13 -5.84 15.60
N LEU A 43 -3.39 -5.46 15.84
CA LEU A 43 -4.50 -6.42 15.80
C LEU A 43 -4.78 -6.86 14.36
N ALA A 44 -4.80 -5.94 13.40
CA ALA A 44 -5.04 -6.26 12.00
C ALA A 44 -3.95 -7.19 11.42
N ASP A 45 -2.68 -6.93 11.73
CA ASP A 45 -1.54 -7.78 11.35
C ASP A 45 -1.69 -9.21 11.89
N LYS A 46 -1.99 -9.35 13.19
CA LYS A 46 -2.20 -10.67 13.80
C LYS A 46 -3.43 -11.38 13.25
N PHE A 47 -4.51 -10.65 13.00
CA PHE A 47 -5.71 -11.20 12.36
C PHE A 47 -5.39 -11.74 10.97
N ALA A 48 -4.74 -10.93 10.12
CA ALA A 48 -4.30 -11.36 8.79
C ALA A 48 -3.31 -12.54 8.84
N GLY A 49 -2.45 -12.59 9.88
CA GLY A 49 -1.53 -13.69 10.11
C GLY A 49 -2.21 -15.07 10.26
N PHE A 50 -3.45 -15.13 10.76
CA PHE A 50 -4.22 -16.37 10.81
C PHE A 50 -4.51 -16.96 9.42
N PHE A 51 -4.61 -16.10 8.40
CA PHE A 51 -4.95 -16.51 7.04
C PHE A 51 -3.74 -16.93 6.20
N LYS A 52 -2.53 -16.88 6.76
CA LYS A 52 -1.28 -17.36 6.12
C LYS A 52 -1.18 -18.89 6.13
N THR A 53 -2.22 -19.57 5.67
CA THR A 53 -2.32 -21.02 5.60
C THR A 53 -3.37 -21.44 4.57
N ALA A 54 -3.23 -22.65 4.02
CA ALA A 54 -4.24 -23.26 3.15
C ALA A 54 -5.43 -23.83 3.94
N SER A 55 -5.26 -24.06 5.24
CA SER A 55 -6.26 -24.70 6.11
C SER A 55 -7.26 -23.70 6.70
N VAL A 56 -7.76 -22.76 5.89
CA VAL A 56 -8.83 -21.83 6.28
C VAL A 56 -10.15 -22.33 5.69
N ARG A 57 -11.23 -22.29 6.49
CA ARG A 57 -12.58 -22.63 6.02
C ARG A 57 -13.00 -21.67 4.90
N GLN A 58 -13.57 -22.21 3.83
CA GLN A 58 -14.06 -21.41 2.70
C GLN A 58 -15.10 -20.38 3.15
N GLU A 59 -15.97 -20.72 4.11
CA GLU A 59 -16.99 -19.81 4.62
C GLU A 59 -16.39 -18.58 5.31
N LEU A 60 -15.23 -18.72 5.98
CA LEU A 60 -14.53 -17.59 6.59
C LEU A 60 -13.90 -16.69 5.51
N ILE A 61 -13.36 -17.29 4.45
CA ILE A 61 -12.82 -16.56 3.29
C ILE A 61 -13.94 -15.78 2.60
N ASP A 62 -15.09 -16.41 2.38
CA ASP A 62 -16.28 -15.75 1.81
C ASP A 62 -16.73 -14.59 2.68
N TYR A 63 -16.64 -14.73 4.00
CA TYR A 63 -16.93 -13.65 4.95
C TYR A 63 -15.95 -12.47 4.84
N LEU A 64 -14.66 -12.72 4.58
CA LEU A 64 -13.72 -11.64 4.26
C LEU A 64 -14.15 -10.87 3.01
N PHE A 65 -14.63 -11.56 1.97
CA PHE A 65 -15.14 -10.88 0.78
C PHE A 65 -16.38 -10.03 1.10
N LEU A 66 -17.28 -10.50 1.98
CA LEU A 66 -18.41 -9.69 2.45
C LEU A 66 -17.93 -8.43 3.17
N TRP A 67 -17.00 -8.56 4.13
CA TRP A 67 -16.44 -7.42 4.86
C TRP A 67 -15.71 -6.43 3.96
N ALA A 68 -14.91 -6.93 3.02
CA ALA A 68 -14.18 -6.11 2.06
C ALA A 68 -15.11 -5.29 1.15
N ASN A 69 -16.39 -5.67 1.05
CA ASN A 69 -17.41 -4.97 0.28
C ASN A 69 -18.35 -4.10 1.12
N ILE A 70 -18.09 -3.93 2.43
CA ILE A 70 -18.80 -2.93 3.25
C ILE A 70 -18.52 -1.53 2.66
N SER A 71 -19.59 -0.85 2.25
CA SER A 71 -19.48 0.42 1.52
C SER A 71 -19.06 1.57 2.44
N GLU A 72 -18.62 2.68 1.83
CA GLU A 72 -18.32 3.91 2.56
C GLU A 72 -19.58 4.48 3.25
N GLU A 73 -20.75 4.35 2.62
CA GLU A 73 -22.02 4.83 3.18
C GLU A 73 -22.39 4.08 4.48
N THR A 74 -22.07 2.78 4.56
CA THR A 74 -22.27 1.97 5.77
C THR A 74 -21.19 2.22 6.82
N ALA A 75 -19.93 2.38 6.39
CA ALA A 75 -18.78 2.56 7.27
C ALA A 75 -17.92 3.72 6.76
N PRO A 76 -18.29 4.98 7.07
CA PRO A 76 -17.60 6.16 6.58
C PRO A 76 -16.25 6.35 7.27
N VAL A 77 -15.47 7.33 6.79
CA VAL A 77 -14.14 7.62 7.35
C VAL A 77 -14.19 7.86 8.86
N ASN A 78 -13.34 7.16 9.60
CA ASN A 78 -13.25 7.14 11.07
C ASN A 78 -14.37 6.40 11.81
N ASP A 79 -15.33 5.78 11.12
CA ASP A 79 -16.27 4.87 11.76
C ASP A 79 -15.55 3.58 12.22
N PRO A 80 -15.75 3.08 13.45
CA PRO A 80 -15.16 1.82 13.89
C PRO A 80 -15.42 0.62 12.97
N ILE A 81 -16.58 0.60 12.29
CA ILE A 81 -16.94 -0.44 11.33
C ILE A 81 -16.00 -0.44 10.12
N GLU A 82 -15.37 0.69 9.76
CA GLU A 82 -14.39 0.75 8.64
C GLU A 82 -13.17 -0.15 8.89
N TYR A 83 -12.96 -0.57 10.14
CA TYR A 83 -11.92 -1.50 10.51
C TYR A 83 -12.16 -2.93 9.98
N LEU A 84 -13.42 -3.32 9.73
CA LEU A 84 -13.76 -4.62 9.14
C LEU A 84 -13.25 -4.75 7.69
N PRO A 85 -13.60 -3.84 6.73
CA PRO A 85 -13.01 -3.88 5.39
C PRO A 85 -11.48 -3.72 5.42
N PHE A 86 -10.92 -2.95 6.36
CA PHE A 86 -9.47 -2.86 6.55
C PHE A 86 -8.84 -4.23 6.87
N CYS A 87 -9.34 -4.92 7.89
CA CYS A 87 -8.88 -6.25 8.29
C CYS A 87 -9.09 -7.28 7.18
N ALA A 88 -10.22 -7.20 6.47
CA ALA A 88 -10.54 -8.13 5.39
C ALA A 88 -9.58 -8.02 4.21
N ILE A 89 -9.35 -6.82 3.70
CA ILE A 89 -8.40 -6.57 2.60
C ILE A 89 -7.00 -7.09 2.95
N LEU A 90 -6.56 -6.81 4.19
CA LEU A 90 -5.25 -7.24 4.66
C LEU A 90 -5.16 -8.78 4.77
N ALA A 91 -6.20 -9.42 5.30
CA ALA A 91 -6.28 -10.88 5.41
C ALA A 91 -6.37 -11.58 4.05
N LEU A 92 -7.10 -11.02 3.08
CA LEU A 92 -7.13 -11.53 1.70
C LEU A 92 -5.73 -11.48 1.05
N GLY A 93 -4.99 -10.38 1.22
CA GLY A 93 -3.60 -10.27 0.75
C GLY A 93 -2.68 -11.31 1.40
N ALA A 94 -2.83 -11.53 2.72
CA ALA A 94 -2.09 -12.56 3.45
C ALA A 94 -2.42 -14.00 3.00
N HIS A 95 -3.68 -14.24 2.62
CA HIS A 95 -4.16 -15.55 2.18
C HIS A 95 -3.77 -15.90 0.73
N TYR A 96 -3.55 -14.89 -0.12
CA TYR A 96 -3.35 -15.05 -1.57
C TYR A 96 -2.43 -16.21 -1.97
N TYR A 97 -1.25 -16.33 -1.34
CA TYR A 97 -0.27 -17.37 -1.70
C TYR A 97 -0.80 -18.79 -1.46
N TYR A 98 -1.64 -18.96 -0.44
CA TYR A 98 -2.21 -20.24 0.00
C TYR A 98 -3.53 -20.60 -0.67
N ALA A 99 -4.14 -19.64 -1.37
CA ALA A 99 -5.43 -19.80 -2.01
C ALA A 99 -5.34 -20.63 -3.31
N GLU A 100 -6.43 -21.30 -3.66
CA GLU A 100 -6.63 -21.89 -4.98
C GLU A 100 -6.75 -20.81 -6.07
N ASP A 101 -6.50 -21.16 -7.33
CA ASP A 101 -6.41 -20.20 -8.44
C ASP A 101 -7.66 -19.33 -8.61
N ASN A 102 -8.85 -19.91 -8.49
CA ASN A 102 -10.11 -19.14 -8.56
C ASN A 102 -10.21 -18.10 -7.44
N THR A 103 -9.75 -18.44 -6.23
CA THR A 103 -9.74 -17.53 -5.08
C THR A 103 -8.66 -16.47 -5.22
N LYS A 104 -7.48 -16.81 -5.77
CA LYS A 104 -6.43 -15.84 -6.13
C LYS A 104 -6.95 -14.76 -7.08
N LEU A 105 -7.70 -15.16 -8.12
CA LEU A 105 -8.32 -14.22 -9.06
C LEU A 105 -9.29 -13.27 -8.36
N LYS A 106 -10.18 -13.80 -7.51
CA LYS A 106 -11.12 -12.99 -6.72
C LYS A 106 -10.40 -12.03 -5.76
N ILE A 107 -9.33 -12.49 -5.10
CA ILE A 107 -8.51 -11.63 -4.22
C ILE A 107 -7.93 -10.47 -5.04
N MET A 108 -7.35 -10.74 -6.21
CA MET A 108 -6.76 -9.70 -7.06
C MET A 108 -7.80 -8.70 -7.57
N GLU A 109 -8.99 -9.16 -7.96
CA GLU A 109 -10.11 -8.29 -8.33
C GLU A 109 -10.54 -7.39 -7.14
N GLN A 110 -10.67 -7.98 -5.95
CA GLN A 110 -11.05 -7.24 -4.75
C GLN A 110 -10.00 -6.19 -4.35
N LEU A 111 -8.70 -6.54 -4.39
CA LEU A 111 -7.62 -5.60 -4.14
C LEU A 111 -7.60 -4.49 -5.19
N LYS A 112 -7.78 -4.82 -6.48
CA LYS A 112 -7.84 -3.85 -7.58
C LYS A 112 -8.97 -2.83 -7.34
N LYS A 113 -10.17 -3.29 -7.02
CA LYS A 113 -11.32 -2.43 -6.69
C LYS A 113 -11.01 -1.50 -5.51
N ALA A 114 -10.42 -2.04 -4.45
CA ALA A 114 -10.17 -1.30 -3.22
C ALA A 114 -9.03 -0.26 -3.29
N MET A 115 -8.17 -0.30 -4.32
CA MET A 115 -7.10 0.72 -4.51
C MET A 115 -7.65 2.14 -4.66
N SER A 116 -8.88 2.27 -5.16
CA SER A 116 -9.57 3.55 -5.36
C SER A 116 -10.63 3.83 -4.30
N ASP A 117 -10.65 3.07 -3.19
CA ASP A 117 -11.60 3.33 -2.09
C ASP A 117 -11.38 4.75 -1.53
N LYS A 118 -12.47 5.48 -1.26
CA LYS A 118 -12.40 6.85 -0.76
C LYS A 118 -11.82 6.92 0.66
N ARG A 119 -11.98 5.86 1.45
CA ARG A 119 -11.42 5.73 2.80
C ARG A 119 -9.93 5.43 2.71
N TRP A 120 -9.12 6.38 3.16
CA TRP A 120 -7.66 6.29 3.04
C TRP A 120 -7.07 5.07 3.75
N ARG A 121 -7.67 4.61 4.87
CA ARG A 121 -7.22 3.40 5.58
C ARG A 121 -7.35 2.15 4.72
N ILE A 122 -8.41 2.03 3.92
CA ILE A 122 -8.59 0.90 3.00
C ILE A 122 -7.49 0.91 1.94
N ARG A 123 -7.13 2.08 1.40
CA ARG A 123 -6.00 2.20 0.47
C ARG A 123 -4.65 1.81 1.09
N GLU A 124 -4.44 2.06 2.39
CA GLU A 124 -3.26 1.54 3.11
C GLU A 124 -3.33 0.02 3.26
N ALA A 125 -4.50 -0.55 3.59
CA ALA A 125 -4.68 -2.00 3.70
C ALA A 125 -4.37 -2.70 2.38
N VAL A 126 -4.77 -2.13 1.24
CA VAL A 126 -4.46 -2.70 -0.08
C VAL A 126 -2.94 -2.69 -0.36
N ALA A 127 -2.26 -1.58 -0.06
CA ALA A 127 -0.80 -1.52 -0.18
C ALA A 127 -0.11 -2.58 0.69
N MET A 128 -0.55 -2.73 1.95
CA MET A 128 -0.05 -3.76 2.88
C MET A 128 -0.39 -5.19 2.42
N GLY A 129 -1.58 -5.39 1.83
CA GLY A 129 -1.97 -6.67 1.24
C GLY A 129 -1.04 -7.08 0.10
N PHE A 130 -0.70 -6.15 -0.81
CA PHE A 130 0.30 -6.40 -1.85
C PHE A 130 1.70 -6.60 -1.28
N GLN A 131 2.05 -5.97 -0.15
CA GLN A 131 3.32 -6.24 0.54
C GLN A 131 3.40 -7.68 1.05
N TYR A 132 2.32 -8.23 1.63
CA TYR A 132 2.30 -9.65 2.00
C TYR A 132 2.44 -10.59 0.81
N ILE A 133 1.80 -10.26 -0.31
CA ILE A 133 1.96 -11.04 -1.54
C ILE A 133 3.42 -10.98 -1.98
N ALA A 134 4.00 -9.79 -2.08
CA ALA A 134 5.37 -9.57 -2.53
C ALA A 134 6.44 -10.21 -1.63
N GLU A 135 6.20 -10.29 -0.31
CA GLU A 135 7.10 -10.98 0.62
C GLU A 135 7.17 -12.49 0.35
N MET A 136 6.09 -13.10 -0.16
CA MET A 136 6.02 -14.52 -0.48
C MET A 136 6.47 -14.81 -1.91
N ASP A 137 5.95 -14.04 -2.87
CA ASP A 137 6.27 -14.11 -4.29
C ASP A 137 5.97 -12.75 -4.94
N PHE A 138 7.00 -12.13 -5.53
CA PHE A 138 6.88 -10.83 -6.17
C PHE A 138 6.25 -10.89 -7.57
N GLU A 139 6.30 -12.02 -8.26
CA GLU A 139 5.88 -12.11 -9.66
C GLU A 139 4.40 -11.78 -9.89
N PRO A 140 3.44 -12.19 -9.03
CA PRO A 140 2.06 -11.73 -9.11
C PRO A 140 1.93 -10.20 -9.02
N VAL A 141 2.68 -9.55 -8.12
CA VAL A 141 2.65 -8.09 -7.99
C VAL A 141 3.19 -7.42 -9.24
N ARG A 142 4.32 -7.91 -9.76
CA ARG A 142 4.89 -7.45 -11.04
C ARG A 142 3.86 -7.56 -12.17
N PHE A 143 3.29 -8.75 -12.35
CA PHE A 143 2.33 -9.05 -13.42
C PHE A 143 1.11 -8.12 -13.37
N TYR A 144 0.45 -8.03 -12.22
CA TYR A 144 -0.79 -7.26 -12.10
C TYR A 144 -0.55 -5.75 -12.14
N PHE A 145 0.53 -5.24 -11.53
CA PHE A 145 0.83 -3.81 -11.61
C PHE A 145 1.16 -3.40 -13.03
N THR A 146 1.94 -4.20 -13.78
CA THR A 146 2.19 -3.95 -15.20
C THR A 146 0.89 -4.02 -16.02
N ARG A 147 0.06 -5.03 -15.79
CA ARG A 147 -1.22 -5.21 -16.51
C ARG A 147 -2.18 -4.04 -16.29
N TRP A 148 -2.29 -3.54 -15.06
CA TRP A 148 -3.24 -2.48 -14.70
C TRP A 148 -2.73 -1.08 -14.93
N TYR A 149 -1.44 -0.91 -15.24
CA TYR A 149 -0.79 0.39 -15.26
C TYR A 149 -1.46 1.38 -16.22
N THR A 150 -1.71 0.98 -17.46
CA THR A 150 -2.24 1.87 -18.52
C THR A 150 -3.60 2.48 -18.14
N ASP A 151 -4.46 1.71 -17.50
CA ASP A 151 -5.81 2.13 -17.12
C ASP A 151 -5.87 2.69 -15.68
N SER A 152 -4.72 2.93 -15.05
CA SER A 152 -4.68 3.27 -13.63
C SER A 152 -4.83 4.76 -13.34
N ASN A 153 -5.67 5.06 -12.33
CA ASN A 153 -5.83 6.41 -11.81
C ASN A 153 -4.73 6.77 -10.76
N TYR A 154 -4.74 7.99 -10.25
CA TYR A 154 -3.72 8.44 -9.30
C TYR A 154 -3.73 7.70 -7.94
N LEU A 155 -4.88 7.26 -7.44
CA LEU A 155 -4.97 6.50 -6.19
C LEU A 155 -4.38 5.09 -6.36
N GLU A 156 -4.60 4.48 -7.52
CA GLU A 156 -4.04 3.19 -7.88
C GLU A 156 -2.53 3.26 -8.06
N LYS A 157 -2.03 4.26 -8.80
CA LYS A 157 -0.59 4.55 -8.92
C LYS A 157 0.05 4.79 -7.57
N ARG A 158 -0.63 5.50 -6.67
CA ARG A 158 -0.16 5.68 -5.29
C ARG A 158 -0.05 4.36 -4.56
N THR A 159 -1.03 3.47 -4.73
CA THR A 159 -1.01 2.14 -4.11
C THR A 159 0.14 1.30 -4.65
N PHE A 160 0.43 1.34 -5.95
CA PHE A 160 1.60 0.66 -6.53
C PHE A 160 2.89 1.10 -5.83
N LEU A 161 3.12 2.42 -5.74
CA LEU A 161 4.32 2.97 -5.10
C LEU A 161 4.41 2.63 -3.61
N ALA A 162 3.30 2.67 -2.88
CA ALA A 162 3.24 2.34 -1.46
C ALA A 162 3.53 0.85 -1.21
N ALA A 163 2.97 -0.04 -2.03
CA ALA A 163 3.23 -1.46 -1.96
C ALA A 163 4.70 -1.79 -2.26
N LEU A 164 5.29 -1.14 -3.27
CA LEU A 164 6.68 -1.34 -3.66
C LEU A 164 7.68 -0.76 -2.66
N ALA A 165 7.33 0.32 -1.94
CA ALA A 165 8.17 0.97 -0.93
C ALA A 165 8.27 0.19 0.39
N HIS A 166 8.55 -1.11 0.30
CA HIS A 166 8.53 -2.06 1.39
C HIS A 166 9.90 -2.69 1.63
N PRO A 167 10.61 -2.32 2.71
CA PRO A 167 12.00 -2.72 2.92
C PRO A 167 12.31 -4.23 2.82
N PRO A 168 11.46 -5.16 3.29
CA PRO A 168 11.71 -6.60 3.19
C PRO A 168 11.99 -7.10 1.77
N ILE A 169 11.31 -6.56 0.75
CA ILE A 169 11.46 -7.00 -0.65
C ILE A 169 12.58 -6.26 -1.40
N LEU A 170 13.03 -5.11 -0.89
CA LEU A 170 14.02 -4.26 -1.56
C LEU A 170 15.48 -4.74 -1.40
N LYS A 171 15.69 -5.90 -0.76
CA LYS A 171 16.98 -6.61 -0.80
C LYS A 171 17.26 -7.17 -2.20
N ASP A 172 16.21 -7.41 -2.99
CA ASP A 172 16.31 -7.81 -4.38
C ASP A 172 16.42 -6.56 -5.28
N LYS A 173 17.55 -6.46 -5.99
CA LYS A 173 17.83 -5.31 -6.87
C LYS A 173 16.91 -5.23 -8.08
N ASP A 174 16.36 -6.34 -8.55
CA ASP A 174 15.44 -6.34 -9.68
C ASP A 174 14.06 -5.82 -9.27
N ILE A 175 13.65 -6.05 -8.02
CA ILE A 175 12.47 -5.42 -7.42
C ILE A 175 12.68 -3.91 -7.26
N VAL A 176 13.85 -3.48 -6.78
CA VAL A 176 14.18 -2.04 -6.67
C VAL A 176 14.16 -1.38 -8.04
N ARG A 177 14.76 -2.02 -9.06
CA ARG A 177 14.77 -1.50 -10.44
C ARG A 177 13.37 -1.42 -11.05
N PHE A 178 12.54 -2.44 -10.85
CA PHE A 178 11.12 -2.39 -11.24
C PHE A 178 10.42 -1.20 -10.58
N SER A 179 10.68 -0.95 -9.29
CA SER A 179 10.09 0.15 -8.54
C SER A 179 10.53 1.53 -9.04
N LEU A 180 11.80 1.68 -9.41
CA LEU A 180 12.33 2.89 -10.04
C LEU A 180 11.72 3.11 -11.42
N ASN A 181 11.62 2.07 -12.25
CA ASN A 181 11.02 2.16 -13.59
C ASN A 181 9.53 2.54 -13.53
N MET A 182 8.78 1.97 -12.59
CA MET A 182 7.39 2.33 -12.34
C MET A 182 7.27 3.81 -11.90
N SER A 183 8.18 4.25 -11.02
CA SER A 183 8.23 5.65 -10.58
C SER A 183 8.56 6.61 -11.73
N ASP A 184 9.51 6.24 -12.59
CA ASP A 184 9.90 7.00 -13.77
C ASP A 184 8.72 7.14 -14.75
N ALA A 185 7.99 6.05 -15.03
CA ALA A 185 6.81 6.08 -15.88
C ALA A 185 5.73 7.03 -15.34
N ILE A 186 5.46 6.97 -14.03
CA ILE A 186 4.49 7.86 -13.38
C ILE A 186 4.93 9.33 -13.49
N LEU A 187 6.22 9.62 -13.24
CA LEU A 187 6.74 10.99 -13.34
C LEU A 187 6.66 11.56 -14.77
N LYS A 188 6.96 10.74 -15.80
CA LYS A 188 6.79 11.13 -17.22
C LYS A 188 5.35 11.48 -17.56
N GLU A 189 4.40 10.68 -17.08
CA GLU A 189 2.98 10.95 -17.29
C GLU A 189 2.53 12.26 -16.63
N LEU A 190 2.96 12.51 -15.40
CA LEU A 190 2.61 13.74 -14.68
C LEU A 190 3.12 15.00 -15.40
N ILE A 191 4.31 14.93 -15.99
CA ILE A 191 4.86 16.01 -16.82
C ILE A 191 4.00 16.20 -18.07
N SER A 192 3.65 15.10 -18.74
CA SER A 192 2.91 15.12 -20.01
C SER A 192 1.43 15.54 -19.84
N SER A 193 0.81 15.29 -18.69
CA SER A 193 -0.61 15.55 -18.44
C SER A 193 -0.96 17.04 -18.21
N GLY A 194 0.04 17.92 -18.10
CA GLY A 194 -0.16 19.34 -17.78
C GLY A 194 -0.69 19.62 -16.37
N ASP A 195 -0.84 20.90 -16.03
CA ASP A 195 -1.17 21.37 -14.66
C ASP A 195 -2.63 21.19 -14.25
N GLU A 196 -3.59 21.18 -15.19
CA GLU A 196 -5.01 21.09 -14.86
C GLU A 196 -5.37 19.76 -14.20
N ASN A 197 -4.79 18.67 -14.68
CA ASN A 197 -4.94 17.33 -14.13
C ASN A 197 -4.25 17.15 -12.77
N ARG A 198 -3.55 18.18 -12.25
CA ARG A 198 -2.80 18.14 -10.99
C ARG A 198 -3.45 18.97 -9.86
N LYS A 199 -4.69 19.40 -10.06
CA LYS A 199 -5.47 20.18 -9.07
C LYS A 199 -6.52 19.33 -8.33
N THR A 200 -6.32 18.02 -8.29
CA THR A 200 -7.26 17.08 -7.64
C THR A 200 -6.70 16.54 -6.32
N GLU A 201 -7.59 16.03 -5.46
CA GLU A 201 -7.19 15.40 -4.21
C GLU A 201 -6.37 14.13 -4.46
N GLU A 202 -6.74 13.35 -5.47
CA GLU A 202 -6.08 12.11 -5.86
C GLU A 202 -4.64 12.37 -6.33
N PHE A 203 -4.42 13.48 -7.06
CA PHE A 203 -3.06 13.91 -7.39
C PHE A 203 -2.25 14.25 -6.13
N SER A 204 -2.85 14.97 -5.16
CA SER A 204 -2.20 15.29 -3.89
C SER A 204 -1.79 14.02 -3.13
N VAL A 205 -2.65 12.99 -3.14
CA VAL A 205 -2.37 11.67 -2.57
C VAL A 205 -1.19 10.99 -3.27
N LEU A 206 -1.19 10.94 -4.60
CA LEU A 206 -0.07 10.40 -5.38
C LEU A 206 1.24 11.17 -5.15
N SER A 207 1.19 12.49 -5.20
CA SER A 207 2.34 13.37 -4.98
C SER A 207 2.97 13.15 -3.61
N LYS A 208 2.18 12.97 -2.56
CA LYS A 208 2.70 12.62 -1.22
C LYS A 208 3.38 11.25 -1.20
N GLY A 209 2.83 10.26 -1.91
CA GLY A 209 3.46 8.95 -2.09
C GLY A 209 4.83 9.09 -2.76
N LEU A 210 4.89 9.80 -3.89
CA LEU A 210 6.13 10.08 -4.63
C LEU A 210 7.16 10.85 -3.79
N GLN A 211 6.73 11.82 -2.97
CA GLN A 211 7.60 12.58 -2.03
C GLN A 211 8.27 11.70 -0.94
N TYR A 212 7.89 10.42 -0.85
CA TYR A 212 8.44 9.46 0.11
C TYR A 212 9.17 8.30 -0.56
N CYS A 213 8.53 7.64 -1.53
CA CYS A 213 8.97 6.34 -2.04
C CYS A 213 10.30 6.39 -2.81
N LEU A 214 10.58 7.45 -3.58
CA LEU A 214 11.80 7.52 -4.40
C LEU A 214 13.06 7.43 -3.54
N SER A 215 13.04 8.05 -2.36
CA SER A 215 14.15 7.97 -1.41
C SER A 215 14.35 6.56 -0.87
N VAL A 216 13.28 5.77 -0.75
CA VAL A 216 13.34 4.36 -0.30
C VAL A 216 14.07 3.55 -1.36
N PHE A 217 13.69 3.69 -2.62
CA PHE A 217 14.32 2.96 -3.74
C PHE A 217 15.77 3.42 -3.97
N ALA A 218 16.02 4.72 -3.97
CA ALA A 218 17.36 5.28 -4.16
C ALA A 218 18.33 4.91 -3.02
N ALA A 219 17.85 4.63 -1.82
CA ALA A 219 18.71 4.15 -0.74
C ALA A 219 19.23 2.72 -0.98
N GLU A 220 18.46 1.90 -1.70
CA GLU A 220 18.79 0.48 -1.97
C GLU A 220 19.49 0.29 -3.33
N LEU A 221 19.23 1.17 -4.31
CA LEU A 221 19.94 1.20 -5.59
C LEU A 221 20.42 2.62 -5.93
N PRO A 222 21.50 3.10 -5.28
CA PRO A 222 21.90 4.50 -5.33
C PRO A 222 22.20 5.04 -6.71
N GLU A 223 22.94 4.30 -7.55
CA GLU A 223 23.31 4.83 -8.88
C GLU A 223 22.09 5.14 -9.75
N GLU A 224 21.19 4.17 -9.91
CA GLU A 224 19.97 4.34 -10.71
C GLU A 224 19.00 5.31 -10.03
N GLY A 225 18.85 5.25 -8.70
CA GLY A 225 17.94 6.11 -7.96
C GLY A 225 18.34 7.59 -7.97
N PHE A 226 19.63 7.90 -7.77
CA PHE A 226 20.12 9.28 -7.89
C PHE A 226 20.10 9.77 -9.33
N GLN A 227 20.34 8.90 -10.31
CA GLN A 227 20.18 9.27 -11.72
C GLN A 227 18.73 9.67 -12.04
N LEU A 228 17.74 8.90 -11.55
CA LEU A 228 16.33 9.26 -11.67
C LEU A 228 16.06 10.61 -11.01
N LEU A 229 16.46 10.80 -9.76
CA LEU A 229 16.24 12.08 -9.05
C LEU A 229 16.87 13.27 -9.79
N LYS A 230 18.07 13.09 -10.37
CA LYS A 230 18.75 14.12 -11.15
C LYS A 230 18.00 14.46 -12.44
N ASN A 231 17.56 13.45 -13.20
CA ASN A 231 16.83 13.66 -14.46
C ASN A 231 15.59 14.55 -14.29
N TYR A 232 14.93 14.47 -13.13
CA TYR A 232 13.74 15.26 -12.82
C TYR A 232 14.03 16.55 -12.05
N ALA A 233 15.24 16.73 -11.51
CA ALA A 233 15.66 17.98 -10.88
C ALA A 233 15.86 19.10 -11.92
N ASP A 234 16.33 18.75 -13.11
CA ASP A 234 16.50 19.67 -14.25
C ASP A 234 15.16 20.16 -14.85
N TYR A 235 14.03 19.57 -14.46
CA TYR A 235 12.73 19.94 -14.99
C TYR A 235 12.21 21.23 -14.33
N LYS A 236 11.82 22.22 -15.14
CA LYS A 236 11.23 23.49 -14.66
C LYS A 236 9.75 23.35 -14.28
N ASP A 237 9.40 22.31 -13.53
CA ASP A 237 8.04 22.03 -13.07
C ASP A 237 7.99 22.06 -11.53
N LYS A 238 7.17 22.98 -10.98
CA LYS A 238 7.09 23.20 -9.53
C LYS A 238 6.61 21.96 -8.76
N ALA A 239 5.69 21.19 -9.33
CA ALA A 239 5.14 20.00 -8.67
C ALA A 239 6.19 18.87 -8.65
N ILE A 240 6.90 18.67 -9.75
CA ILE A 240 7.99 17.70 -9.85
C ILE A 240 9.16 18.10 -8.93
N ASN A 241 9.58 19.36 -8.95
CA ASN A 241 10.66 19.84 -8.08
C ASN A 241 10.34 19.65 -6.60
N LYS A 242 9.07 19.86 -6.20
CA LYS A 242 8.61 19.56 -4.84
C LYS A 242 8.77 18.06 -4.50
N ILE A 243 8.41 17.16 -5.43
CA ILE A 243 8.57 15.71 -5.26
C ILE A 243 10.04 15.34 -5.08
N ILE A 244 10.91 15.80 -5.97
CA ILE A 244 12.33 15.47 -5.96
C ILE A 244 13.01 16.02 -4.69
N LYS A 245 12.78 17.30 -4.38
CA LYS A 245 13.33 17.96 -3.18
C LYS A 245 12.92 17.25 -1.89
N ALA A 246 11.66 16.82 -1.76
CA ALA A 246 11.20 16.12 -0.57
C ALA A 246 11.95 14.79 -0.32
N ASN A 247 12.33 14.08 -1.40
CA ASN A 247 13.07 12.83 -1.31
C ASN A 247 14.55 13.05 -0.99
N LEU A 248 15.19 14.03 -1.65
CA LEU A 248 16.59 14.39 -1.41
C LEU A 248 16.85 14.77 0.06
N LEU A 249 15.85 15.37 0.72
CA LEU A 249 15.93 15.77 2.13
C LEU A 249 15.68 14.63 3.14
N LYS A 250 15.36 13.40 2.69
CA LYS A 250 15.16 12.27 3.61
C LYS A 250 16.49 11.82 4.21
N THR A 251 16.47 11.56 5.52
CA THR A 251 17.66 11.17 6.30
C THR A 251 18.41 9.96 5.75
N ARG A 252 17.69 9.02 5.13
CA ARG A 252 18.28 7.84 4.46
C ARG A 252 19.24 8.20 3.32
N LEU A 253 19.00 9.34 2.64
CA LEU A 253 19.88 9.86 1.59
C LEU A 253 20.86 10.88 2.16
N THR A 254 20.40 11.88 2.93
CA THR A 254 21.26 12.97 3.42
C THR A 254 22.40 12.49 4.31
N LYS A 255 22.21 11.44 5.11
CA LYS A 255 23.27 10.89 5.97
C LYS A 255 24.30 10.07 5.20
N LYS A 256 23.87 9.33 4.17
CA LYS A 256 24.73 8.39 3.43
C LYS A 256 25.40 9.02 2.21
N TYR A 257 24.73 9.96 1.55
CA TYR A 257 25.14 10.57 0.28
C TYR A 257 25.00 12.10 0.28
N PRO A 258 25.54 12.82 1.29
CA PRO A 258 25.33 14.26 1.43
C PRO A 258 25.80 15.07 0.22
N GLN A 259 26.91 14.66 -0.42
CA GLN A 259 27.48 15.36 -1.57
C GLN A 259 26.58 15.25 -2.82
N ARG A 260 26.10 14.04 -3.17
CA ARG A 260 25.15 13.83 -4.28
C ARG A 260 23.84 14.59 -4.06
N VAL A 261 23.36 14.61 -2.81
CA VAL A 261 22.16 15.37 -2.46
C VAL A 261 22.36 16.86 -2.71
N LYS A 262 23.50 17.42 -2.28
CA LYS A 262 23.82 18.84 -2.47
C LYS A 262 23.86 19.20 -3.96
N GLU A 263 24.56 18.42 -4.78
CA GLU A 263 24.70 18.65 -6.22
C GLU A 263 23.34 18.69 -6.95
N ILE A 264 22.43 17.76 -6.63
CA ILE A 264 21.10 17.75 -7.26
C ILE A 264 20.21 18.89 -6.72
N LEU A 265 20.36 19.26 -5.44
CA LEU A 265 19.61 20.40 -4.89
C LEU A 265 20.03 21.74 -5.51
N GLU A 266 21.31 21.90 -5.88
CA GLU A 266 21.80 23.09 -6.59
C GLU A 266 21.07 23.26 -7.93
N VAL A 267 20.98 22.19 -8.72
CA VAL A 267 20.22 22.14 -9.98
C VAL A 267 18.76 22.60 -9.83
N ILE A 268 18.07 22.19 -8.77
CA ILE A 268 16.65 22.55 -8.56
C ILE A 268 16.46 24.05 -8.27
N ASN A 269 17.48 24.71 -7.72
CA ASN A 269 17.39 26.12 -7.30
C ASN A 269 17.93 27.09 -8.38
N GLU A 270 18.46 26.59 -9.50
CA GLU A 270 18.87 27.35 -10.69
C GLU A 270 17.68 27.67 -11.61
#